data_AF-A0A4S0WB61-F1
#
_entry.id   AF-A0A4S0WB61-F1
#
_cell.length_a   1.000
_cell.length_b   1.000
_cell.length_c   1.000
_cell.angle_alpha   90.00
_cell.angle_beta   90.00
_cell.angle_gamma   90.00
#
_symmetry.space_group_name_H-M   'P 1'
#
loop_
_entity.id
_entity.type
_entity.pdbx_description
1 polymer ?
#
loop_
_entity_poly.entity_id
_entity_poly.type
_entity_poly.pdbx_seq_one_letter_code
_entity_poly.pdbx_strand_id
1 'polypeptide(L)'
;MTEHYYRIDETTYSAGVDEWGDPLPGGPTRPNLHAYKARKHTPCGVVIDDYSERGKFINRNWRKQFALPTVEEAIVSYRARKERQIGIYQANIRAINEALHYLNTKGFYYDARKGLELRP
;
A
#
# COMPACT_ATOMS: atom_id res chain seq x y z
N MET A 1 -9.26 31.79 5.30
CA MET A 1 -8.30 30.95 4.56
C MET A 1 -8.74 29.50 4.70
N THR A 2 -8.90 28.77 3.60
CA THR A 2 -9.30 27.36 3.65
C THR A 2 -8.06 26.50 3.90
N GLU A 3 -7.94 25.91 5.08
CA GLU A 3 -6.83 25.01 5.43
C GLU A 3 -6.97 23.70 4.64
N HIS A 4 -5.86 23.22 4.09
CA HIS A 4 -5.81 21.99 3.29
C HIS A 4 -4.89 20.97 3.97
N TYR A 5 -5.26 19.70 3.85
CA TYR A 5 -4.48 18.56 4.27
C TYR A 5 -4.10 17.74 3.05
N TYR A 6 -2.87 17.26 3.01
CA TYR A 6 -2.26 16.63 1.85
C TYR A 6 -1.98 15.16 2.08
N ARG A 7 -2.19 14.37 1.04
CA ARG A 7 -1.83 12.96 1.02
C ARG A 7 -1.32 12.61 -0.37
N ILE A 8 -0.20 11.90 -0.42
CA ILE A 8 0.28 11.33 -1.68
C ILE A 8 -0.17 9.87 -1.73
N ASP A 9 -0.92 9.51 -2.76
CA ASP A 9 -1.25 8.13 -3.08
C ASP A 9 -0.63 7.75 -4.42
N GLU A 10 -0.66 6.47 -4.77
CA GLU A 10 -0.23 6.01 -6.08
C GLU A 10 -1.45 5.60 -6.90
N THR A 11 -1.38 5.84 -8.20
CA THR A 11 -2.36 5.31 -9.13
C THR A 11 -1.61 4.60 -10.24
N THR A 12 -1.96 3.34 -10.44
CA THR A 12 -1.51 2.55 -11.58
C THR A 12 -2.52 2.76 -12.70
N TYR A 13 -2.08 3.41 -13.76
CA TYR A 13 -2.91 3.58 -14.95
C TYR A 13 -2.85 2.32 -15.81
N SER A 14 -3.89 2.08 -16.61
CA SER A 14 -3.85 1.01 -17.61
C SER A 14 -2.72 1.28 -18.61
N ALA A 15 -1.99 0.24 -19.01
CA ALA A 15 -1.00 0.33 -20.08
C ALA A 15 -1.65 0.54 -21.46
N GLY A 16 -2.97 0.33 -21.57
CA GLY A 16 -3.69 0.31 -22.83
C GLY A 16 -3.74 -1.09 -23.45
N VAL A 17 -4.28 -1.15 -24.66
CA VAL A 17 -4.27 -2.33 -25.53
C VAL A 17 -3.41 -2.03 -26.75
N ASP A 18 -2.80 -3.06 -27.32
CA ASP A 18 -2.11 -2.94 -28.60
C ASP A 18 -3.11 -2.85 -29.78
N GLU A 19 -2.57 -2.82 -31.00
CA GLU A 19 -3.37 -2.73 -32.24
C GLU A 19 -4.23 -3.97 -32.50
N TRP A 20 -3.97 -5.09 -31.82
CA TRP A 20 -4.71 -6.35 -31.90
C TRP A 20 -5.72 -6.51 -30.76
N GLY A 21 -5.77 -5.55 -29.83
CA GLY A 21 -6.67 -5.54 -28.68
C GLY A 21 -6.10 -6.27 -27.45
N ASP A 22 -4.84 -6.71 -27.49
CA ASP A 22 -4.20 -7.38 -26.37
C ASP A 22 -3.73 -6.37 -25.32
N PRO A 23 -3.95 -6.62 -24.01
CA PRO A 23 -3.53 -5.70 -22.96
C PRO A 23 -2.01 -5.63 -22.87
N LEU A 24 -1.48 -4.40 -22.94
CA LEU A 24 -0.06 -4.18 -22.76
C LEU A 24 0.35 -4.48 -21.30
N PRO A 25 1.52 -5.10 -21.05
CA PRO A 25 1.95 -5.42 -19.70
C PRO A 25 2.38 -4.16 -18.93
N GLY A 26 1.87 -4.02 -17.70
CA GLY A 26 2.43 -3.12 -16.68
C GLY A 26 2.32 -1.63 -17.01
N GLY A 27 1.21 -1.00 -16.63
CA GLY A 27 1.05 0.44 -16.79
C GLY A 27 1.88 1.26 -15.79
N PRO A 28 2.17 2.53 -16.11
CA PRO A 28 3.00 3.37 -15.26
C PRO A 28 2.29 3.65 -13.93
N THR A 29 2.95 3.34 -12.82
CA THR A 29 2.53 3.77 -11.49
C THR A 29 3.06 5.17 -11.22
N ARG A 30 2.16 6.11 -10.92
CA ARG A 30 2.53 7.51 -10.65
C ARG A 30 2.02 7.94 -9.26
N PRO A 31 2.84 8.67 -8.47
CA PRO A 31 2.37 9.30 -7.25
C PRO A 31 1.49 10.51 -7.59
N ASN A 32 0.32 10.58 -6.98
CA ASN A 32 -0.65 11.66 -7.10
C ASN A 32 -0.78 12.38 -5.76
N LEU A 33 -0.71 13.71 -5.78
CA LEU A 33 -0.94 14.56 -4.62
C LEU A 33 -2.44 14.89 -4.51
N HIS A 34 -3.06 14.49 -3.41
CA HIS A 34 -4.43 14.83 -3.07
C HIS A 34 -4.44 15.91 -2.01
N ALA A 35 -5.22 16.97 -2.25
CA ALA A 35 -5.48 18.03 -1.30
C ALA A 35 -6.94 17.95 -0.82
N TYR A 36 -7.13 17.83 0.49
CA TYR A 36 -8.42 17.71 1.14
C TYR A 36 -8.70 18.97 1.95
N LYS A 37 -9.90 19.54 1.80
CA LYS A 37 -10.30 20.74 2.56
C LYS A 37 -10.64 20.34 3.99
N ALA A 38 -10.17 21.12 4.96
CA ALA A 38 -10.62 20.99 6.34
C ALA A 38 -12.08 21.47 6.46
N ARG A 39 -12.99 20.59 6.90
CA ARG A 39 -14.40 20.92 7.14
C ARG A 39 -14.64 21.45 8.54
N LYS A 40 -14.01 20.83 9.54
CA LYS A 40 -14.20 21.14 10.96
C LYS A 40 -12.91 20.91 11.74
N HIS A 41 -12.58 21.86 12.61
CA HIS A 41 -11.49 21.70 13.57
C HIS A 41 -12.03 21.27 14.93
N THR A 42 -11.31 20.36 15.57
CA THR A 42 -11.50 20.00 16.98
C THR A 42 -10.19 20.22 17.73
N PRO A 43 -10.19 20.35 19.06
CA PRO A 43 -8.95 20.55 19.81
C PRO A 43 -7.90 19.45 19.58
N CYS A 44 -8.36 18.22 19.32
CA CYS A 44 -7.49 17.06 19.09
C CYS A 44 -7.23 16.75 17.61
N GLY A 45 -7.87 17.44 16.66
CA GLY A 45 -7.80 17.02 15.27
C GLY A 45 -8.58 17.85 14.27
N VAL A 46 -8.74 17.29 13.08
CA VAL A 46 -9.46 17.91 11.97
C VAL A 46 -10.34 16.86 11.28
N VAL A 47 -11.51 17.26 10.81
CA VAL A 47 -12.31 16.47 9.86
C VAL A 47 -12.04 17.03 8.47
N ILE A 48 -11.51 16.21 7.58
CA ILE A 48 -11.25 16.54 6.18
C ILE A 48 -12.37 16.06 5.27
N ASP A 49 -12.53 16.74 4.14
CA ASP A 49 -13.42 16.32 3.07
C ASP A 49 -12.74 15.27 2.18
N ASP A 50 -12.98 13.98 2.43
CA ASP A 50 -12.46 12.87 1.62
C ASP A 50 -13.48 12.34 0.60
N TYR A 51 -14.39 13.20 0.13
CA TYR A 51 -15.52 12.85 -0.74
C TYR A 51 -16.58 11.95 -0.10
N SER A 52 -16.44 11.59 1.18
CA SER A 52 -17.51 10.96 1.95
C SER A 52 -18.45 11.98 2.59
N GLU A 53 -19.71 11.58 2.84
CA GLU A 53 -20.70 12.42 3.50
C GLU A 53 -20.21 12.91 4.88
N ARG A 54 -19.61 12.01 5.66
CA ARG A 54 -19.13 12.30 7.02
C ARG A 54 -17.74 12.94 7.05
N GLY A 55 -16.99 12.84 5.96
CA GLY A 55 -15.57 13.17 5.93
C GLY A 55 -14.72 12.21 6.77
N LYS A 56 -13.42 12.50 6.85
CA LYS A 56 -12.47 11.68 7.59
C LYS A 56 -11.83 12.45 8.72
N PHE A 57 -11.90 11.90 9.92
CA PHE A 57 -11.25 12.49 11.08
C PHE A 57 -9.75 12.13 11.14
N ILE A 58 -8.92 13.14 11.36
CA ILE A 58 -7.48 13.03 11.55
C ILE A 58 -7.16 13.59 12.93
N ASN A 59 -6.71 12.70 13.82
CA ASN A 59 -6.21 13.10 15.13
C ASN A 59 -4.75 13.55 15.00
N ARG A 60 -4.46 14.78 15.42
CA ARG A 60 -3.11 15.39 15.33
C ARG A 60 -2.10 14.72 16.26
N ASN A 61 -2.56 14.00 17.28
CA ASN A 61 -1.70 13.31 18.24
C ASN A 61 -1.38 11.86 17.84
N TRP A 62 -1.98 11.35 16.76
CA TRP A 62 -1.69 10.00 16.30
C TRP A 62 -0.39 9.97 15.50
N ARG A 63 0.42 8.94 15.73
CA ARG A 63 1.64 8.69 14.95
C ARG A 63 1.35 8.38 13.49
N LYS A 64 0.22 7.73 13.21
CA LYS A 64 -0.24 7.41 11.85
C LYS A 64 -1.42 8.31 11.50
N GLN A 65 -1.14 9.32 10.69
CA GLN A 65 -2.16 10.24 10.20
C GLN A 65 -2.52 9.89 8.75
N PHE A 66 -3.79 10.09 8.39
CA PHE A 66 -4.26 9.77 7.05
C PHE A 66 -3.75 10.77 6.00
N ALA A 67 -3.78 12.06 6.34
CA ALA A 67 -3.27 13.18 5.55
C ALA A 67 -2.56 14.16 6.51
N LEU A 68 -1.67 15.00 6.00
CA LEU A 68 -0.80 15.88 6.78
C LEU A 68 -1.00 17.36 6.41
N PRO A 69 -0.78 18.31 7.34
CA PRO A 69 -0.95 19.74 7.08
C PRO A 69 -0.11 20.31 5.92
N THR A 70 1.06 19.73 5.65
CA THR A 70 1.96 20.21 4.59
C THR A 70 2.28 19.15 3.54
N VAL A 71 2.68 19.62 2.36
CA VAL A 71 3.08 18.73 1.25
C VAL A 71 4.38 18.00 1.60
N GLU A 72 5.33 18.69 2.24
CA GLU A 72 6.62 18.13 2.66
C GLU A 72 6.42 16.97 3.63
N GLU A 73 5.55 17.13 4.63
CA GLU A 73 5.21 16.06 5.56
C GLU A 73 4.53 14.88 4.84
N ALA A 74 3.64 15.17 3.89
CA ALA A 74 3.00 14.14 3.07
C ALA A 74 4.02 13.33 2.22
N ILE A 75 5.06 13.98 1.70
CA ILE A 75 6.18 13.33 0.99
C ILE A 75 6.93 12.38 1.92
N VAL A 76 7.31 12.85 3.12
CA VAL A 76 8.01 12.03 4.11
C VAL A 76 7.18 10.81 4.49
N SER A 77 5.88 11.02 4.76
CA SER A 77 4.94 9.95 5.08
C SER A 77 4.79 8.94 3.93
N TYR A 78 4.71 9.40 2.68
CA TYR A 78 4.64 8.52 1.51
C TYR A 78 5.91 7.68 1.35
N ARG A 79 7.09 8.29 1.43
CA ARG A 79 8.37 7.58 1.37
C ARG A 79 8.45 6.51 2.45
N ALA A 80 8.15 6.86 3.70
CA ALA A 80 8.17 5.90 4.81
C ALA A 80 7.23 4.70 4.60
N ARG A 81 6.03 4.93 4.05
CA ARG A 81 5.11 3.83 3.68
C ARG A 81 5.69 2.94 2.58
N LYS A 82 6.29 3.53 1.55
CA LYS A 82 6.87 2.79 0.41
C LYS A 82 8.09 1.97 0.81
N GLU A 83 8.98 2.54 1.60
CA GLU A 83 10.12 1.83 2.19
C GLU A 83 9.65 0.65 3.05
N ARG A 84 8.61 0.86 3.87
CA ARG A 84 8.02 -0.23 4.65
C ARG A 84 7.42 -1.32 3.75
N GLN A 85 6.76 -0.94 2.67
CA GLN A 85 6.18 -1.86 1.69
C GLN A 85 7.27 -2.70 1.00
N ILE A 86 8.37 -2.07 0.59
CA ILE A 86 9.56 -2.77 0.06
C ILE A 86 10.06 -3.81 1.07
N GLY A 87 10.21 -3.42 2.34
CA GLY A 87 10.66 -4.33 3.39
C GLY A 87 9.74 -5.55 3.59
N ILE A 88 8.42 -5.34 3.51
CA ILE A 88 7.43 -6.43 3.58
C ILE A 88 7.59 -7.37 2.39
N TYR A 89 7.69 -6.84 1.17
CA TYR A 89 7.82 -7.66 -0.03
C TYR A 89 9.14 -8.44 -0.07
N GLN A 90 10.24 -7.83 0.36
CA GLN A 90 11.50 -8.53 0.51
C GLN A 90 11.42 -9.67 1.54
N ALA A 91 10.72 -9.46 2.67
CA ALA A 91 10.51 -10.53 3.64
C ALA A 91 9.70 -11.68 3.06
N ASN A 92 8.64 -11.38 2.29
CA ASN A 92 7.84 -12.40 1.61
C ASN A 92 8.65 -13.16 0.56
N ILE A 93 9.45 -12.47 -0.25
CA ILE A 93 10.34 -13.10 -1.24
C ILE A 93 11.34 -14.02 -0.55
N ARG A 94 11.93 -13.59 0.57
CA ARG A 94 12.85 -14.44 1.35
C ARG A 94 12.17 -15.71 1.84
N ALA A 95 10.97 -15.60 2.40
CA ALA A 95 10.20 -16.76 2.88
C ALA A 95 9.85 -17.73 1.74
N ILE A 96 9.47 -17.21 0.56
CA ILE A 96 9.21 -18.02 -0.63
C ILE A 96 10.48 -18.75 -1.09
N ASN A 97 11.61 -18.05 -1.16
CA ASN A 97 12.89 -18.65 -1.55
C ASN A 97 13.33 -19.73 -0.58
N GLU A 98 13.13 -19.54 0.72
CA GLU A 98 13.42 -20.55 1.74
C GLU A 98 12.56 -21.80 1.56
N ALA A 99 11.25 -21.65 1.31
CA ALA A 99 10.35 -22.75 1.04
C ALA A 99 10.75 -23.53 -0.23
N LEU A 100 11.13 -22.83 -1.30
CA LEU A 100 11.64 -23.46 -2.53
C LEU A 100 12.96 -24.20 -2.30
N HIS A 101 13.89 -23.58 -1.56
CA HIS A 101 15.14 -24.24 -1.20
C HIS A 101 14.91 -25.51 -0.39
N TYR A 102 13.98 -25.45 0.57
CA TYR A 102 13.60 -26.61 1.38
C TYR A 102 13.03 -27.73 0.51
N LEU A 103 12.08 -27.42 -0.38
CA LEU A 103 11.49 -28.37 -1.31
C LEU A 103 12.56 -29.06 -2.17
N ASN A 104 13.50 -28.28 -2.72
CA ASN A 104 14.54 -28.80 -3.61
C ASN A 104 15.61 -29.64 -2.90
N THR A 105 15.87 -29.40 -1.61
CA THR A 105 16.94 -30.07 -0.86
C THR A 105 16.45 -31.23 -0.01
N LYS A 106 15.28 -31.08 0.62
CA LYS A 106 14.73 -32.02 1.60
C LYS A 106 13.41 -32.66 1.17
N GLY A 107 12.82 -32.21 0.07
CA GLY A 107 11.49 -32.65 -0.37
C GLY A 107 10.37 -32.07 0.50
N PHE A 108 9.28 -32.82 0.66
CA PHE A 108 8.13 -32.39 1.46
C PHE A 108 8.28 -32.78 2.93
N TYR A 109 7.88 -31.88 3.84
CA TYR A 109 7.59 -32.28 5.21
C TYR A 109 6.31 -33.11 5.19
N TYR A 110 6.41 -34.38 5.52
CA TYR A 110 5.27 -35.28 5.53
C TYR A 110 4.62 -35.25 6.92
N ASP A 111 3.40 -34.73 7.03
CA ASP A 111 2.62 -34.88 8.26
C ASP A 111 2.08 -36.31 8.31
N ALA A 112 2.74 -37.16 9.08
CA ALA A 112 2.39 -38.57 9.25
C ALA A 112 0.94 -38.82 9.72
N ARG A 113 0.19 -37.77 10.11
CA ARG A 113 -1.23 -37.83 10.46
C ARG A 113 -2.19 -37.82 9.25
N LYS A 114 -1.72 -37.46 8.06
CA LYS A 114 -2.50 -37.44 6.82
C LYS A 114 -1.88 -38.42 5.83
N GLY A 115 -2.21 -39.70 5.97
CA GLY A 115 -1.71 -40.75 5.07
C GLY A 115 -2.11 -40.49 3.61
N LEU A 116 -1.21 -39.94 2.81
CA LEU A 116 -1.37 -39.79 1.37
C LEU A 116 -0.02 -40.00 0.68
N GLU A 117 0.33 -41.25 0.39
CA GLU A 117 1.58 -41.58 -0.30
C GLU A 117 1.64 -40.84 -1.63
N LEU A 118 2.50 -39.82 -1.73
CA LEU A 118 2.86 -39.23 -3.01
C LEU A 118 4.18 -39.86 -3.43
N ARG A 119 4.06 -40.88 -4.28
CA ARG A 119 5.20 -41.41 -5.06
C ARG A 119 5.33 -40.60 -6.36
N PRO A 120 6.56 -40.48 -6.90
CA PRO A 120 6.84 -39.71 -8.11
C PRO A 120 6.07 -40.21 -9.34
#